data_AF-A0A1Q9F480-F1
#
_entry.id   AF-A0A1Q9F480-F1
#
_cell.length_a   1.000
_cell.length_b   1.000
_cell.length_c   1.000
_cell.angle_alpha   90.00
_cell.angle_beta   90.00
_cell.angle_gamma   90.00
#
_symmetry.space_group_name_H-M   'P 1'
#
loop_
_entity.id
_entity.type
_entity.pdbx_description
1 polymer ?
#
loop_
_entity_poly.entity_id
_entity_poly.type
_entity_poly.pdbx_seq_one_letter_code
_entity_poly.pdbx_strand_id
1 'polypeptide(L)'
;MAVGPCLPRGGAEIEPLYLSVAAPPPGLQRSELPMLLPGGLGMTVSSELQKLPAAAPDYGRPRKGGLKAAKWMKPRLMAEEESSSRGRQQSDTRWWTKLQEQLLCPLSGFPIRLLPYPPFKLRVDCSKPGPHFLLDGKFLAMKLIVDGRPGEGIRDLETSDLLALDDYIQRCKLGPFRPGTARALQQEIATAKTESDRIRAVEELKKMQQRTKTELGKLRRIQDNRLSQLKTDLKVHSTLDRLPGQKQHEVNEGQSGENASVEWPPAEFLLEEPPHAFLARELEKSGAEVAGRFQL
;
A
#
# COMPACT_ATOMS: atom_id res chain seq x y z
N MET A 1 2.47 -36.26 2.72
CA MET A 1 1.55 -35.30 2.08
C MET A 1 2.19 -34.88 0.76
N ALA A 2 1.67 -35.36 -0.36
CA ALA A 2 2.25 -35.09 -1.69
C ALA A 2 1.76 -33.72 -2.18
N VAL A 3 2.68 -32.80 -2.42
CA VAL A 3 2.41 -31.50 -3.04
C VAL A 3 2.33 -31.75 -4.54
N GLY A 4 1.13 -31.68 -5.11
CA GLY A 4 0.92 -31.88 -6.55
C GLY A 4 1.59 -30.79 -7.39
N PRO A 5 1.99 -31.09 -8.64
CA PRO A 5 2.66 -30.13 -9.52
C PRO A 5 1.72 -28.96 -9.87
N CYS A 6 2.21 -27.73 -9.72
CA CYS A 6 1.57 -26.53 -10.23
C CYS A 6 1.54 -26.61 -11.76
N LEU A 7 0.37 -26.89 -12.34
CA LEU A 7 0.15 -26.80 -13.77
C LEU A 7 0.14 -25.33 -14.20
N PRO A 8 0.74 -24.99 -15.36
CA PRO A 8 0.66 -23.64 -15.91
C PRO A 8 -0.81 -23.33 -16.22
N ARG A 9 -1.40 -22.38 -15.49
CA ARG A 9 -2.70 -21.83 -15.83
C ARG A 9 -2.55 -21.05 -17.13
N GLY A 10 -3.24 -21.49 -18.18
CA GLY A 10 -3.54 -20.65 -19.32
C GLY A 10 -4.27 -19.41 -18.81
N GLY A 11 -3.58 -18.27 -18.83
CA GLY A 11 -4.13 -16.99 -18.45
C GLY A 11 -5.19 -16.61 -19.47
N ALA A 12 -6.46 -16.69 -19.08
CA ALA A 12 -7.43 -15.75 -19.61
C ALA A 12 -6.99 -14.39 -19.05
N GLU A 13 -6.33 -13.59 -19.89
CA GLU A 13 -6.09 -12.18 -19.61
C GLU A 13 -7.43 -11.55 -19.25
N ILE A 14 -7.60 -11.22 -17.97
CA ILE A 14 -8.65 -10.33 -17.55
C ILE A 14 -8.15 -8.95 -17.99
N GLU A 15 -8.49 -8.58 -19.22
CA GLU A 15 -8.40 -7.21 -19.72
C GLU A 15 -8.86 -6.27 -18.59
N PRO A 16 -8.02 -5.32 -18.15
CA PRO A 16 -8.46 -4.33 -17.18
C PRO A 16 -9.58 -3.55 -17.85
N LEU A 17 -10.83 -3.78 -17.40
CA LEU A 17 -11.99 -2.98 -17.77
C LEU A 17 -11.75 -1.55 -17.23
N TYR A 18 -10.97 -0.78 -17.98
CA TYR A 18 -11.10 0.66 -17.99
C TYR A 18 -12.55 0.91 -18.42
N LEU A 19 -13.35 1.39 -17.47
CA LEU A 19 -14.62 2.04 -17.76
C LEU A 19 -14.32 3.20 -18.72
N SER A 20 -14.32 2.90 -20.01
CA SER A 20 -14.32 3.88 -21.08
C SER A 20 -15.65 4.61 -20.94
N VAL A 21 -15.61 5.75 -20.26
CA VAL A 21 -16.71 6.71 -20.28
C VAL A 21 -16.79 7.15 -21.73
N ALA A 22 -17.74 6.58 -22.46
CA ALA A 22 -17.97 6.93 -23.86
C ALA A 22 -18.01 8.46 -23.98
N ALA A 23 -17.08 9.01 -24.75
CA ALA A 23 -17.08 10.42 -25.07
C ALA A 23 -18.47 10.75 -25.65
N PRO A 24 -19.13 11.82 -25.17
CA PRO A 24 -20.41 12.22 -25.74
C PRO A 24 -20.25 12.44 -27.24
N PRO A 25 -21.20 11.98 -28.06
CA PRO A 25 -21.09 12.08 -29.51
C PRO A 25 -20.90 13.54 -29.92
N PRO A 26 -19.90 13.87 -30.76
CA PRO A 26 -19.75 15.20 -31.32
C PRO A 26 -20.90 15.41 -32.31
N GLY A 27 -21.94 16.15 -31.92
CA GLY A 27 -23.04 16.38 -32.85
C GLY A 27 -24.30 17.09 -32.37
N LEU A 28 -24.46 17.44 -31.09
CA LEU A 28 -25.58 18.29 -30.69
C LEU A 28 -25.19 19.76 -30.80
N GLN A 29 -25.45 20.28 -32.00
CA GLN A 29 -25.43 21.70 -32.32
C GLN A 29 -26.23 22.48 -31.28
N ARG A 30 -25.56 23.46 -30.70
CA ARG A 30 -26.10 24.45 -29.77
C ARG A 30 -26.91 25.47 -30.57
N SER A 31 -28.06 25.08 -31.10
CA SER A 31 -28.99 26.01 -31.73
C SER A 31 -29.87 26.66 -30.67
N GLU A 32 -29.60 27.95 -30.46
CA GLU A 32 -30.57 29.01 -30.16
C GLU A 32 -31.34 28.91 -28.84
N LEU A 33 -30.83 29.65 -27.85
CA LEU A 33 -31.61 30.09 -26.70
C LEU A 33 -32.40 31.35 -27.09
N PRO A 34 -33.75 31.34 -27.09
CA PRO A 34 -34.51 32.57 -27.13
C PRO A 34 -34.44 33.27 -25.77
N MET A 35 -34.08 34.55 -25.82
CA MET A 35 -34.33 35.53 -24.76
C MET A 35 -35.82 35.79 -24.59
N LEU A 36 -36.19 36.31 -23.40
CA LEU A 36 -37.50 36.84 -22.94
C LEU A 36 -38.35 35.78 -22.20
N LEU A 37 -38.82 35.96 -20.95
CA LEU A 37 -39.45 37.12 -20.29
C LEU A 37 -39.39 37.02 -18.74
N PRO A 38 -39.56 38.14 -18.00
CA PRO A 38 -39.93 38.14 -16.59
C PRO A 38 -41.46 38.23 -16.45
N GLY A 39 -42.09 37.33 -15.70
CA GLY A 39 -43.52 37.45 -15.41
C GLY A 39 -44.15 36.26 -14.71
N GLY A 40 -44.36 36.41 -13.41
CA GLY A 40 -45.68 36.26 -12.82
C GLY A 40 -46.22 34.87 -12.51
N LEU A 41 -46.77 34.82 -11.29
CA LEU A 41 -47.91 34.02 -10.84
C LEU A 41 -47.59 32.66 -10.22
N GLY A 42 -47.96 32.60 -8.94
CA GLY A 42 -47.73 31.49 -8.05
C GLY A 42 -48.50 30.25 -8.42
N MET A 43 -47.94 29.13 -8.00
CA MET A 43 -48.69 27.93 -7.73
C MET A 43 -48.32 27.45 -6.33
N THR A 44 -49.30 27.51 -5.45
CA THR A 44 -49.33 26.79 -4.19
C THR A 44 -49.28 25.29 -4.50
N VAL A 45 -48.15 24.65 -4.26
CA VAL A 45 -48.09 23.19 -4.25
C VAL A 45 -48.64 22.69 -2.91
N SER A 46 -49.81 22.05 -3.01
CA SER A 46 -50.47 21.29 -1.95
C SER A 46 -49.49 20.30 -1.31
N SER A 47 -49.35 20.44 0.01
CA SER A 47 -48.78 19.42 0.89
C SER A 47 -49.72 18.21 0.95
N GLU A 48 -49.66 17.32 -0.05
CA GLU A 48 -50.28 16.00 0.04
C GLU A 48 -49.30 15.03 0.71
N LEU A 49 -49.37 15.03 2.03
CA LEU A 49 -48.67 14.14 2.94
C LEU A 49 -49.24 12.71 2.76
N GLN A 50 -48.71 11.96 1.80
CA GLN A 50 -49.02 10.53 1.67
C GLN A 50 -48.43 9.76 2.85
N LYS A 51 -49.34 9.40 3.75
CA LYS A 51 -49.17 8.55 4.92
C LYS A 51 -48.93 7.10 4.47
N LEU A 52 -47.66 6.71 4.35
CA LEU A 52 -47.27 5.31 4.16
C LEU A 52 -47.34 4.54 5.48
N PRO A 53 -47.89 3.32 5.51
CA PRO A 53 -47.92 2.48 6.70
C PRO A 53 -46.56 1.83 6.99
N ALA A 54 -46.29 1.71 8.28
CA ALA A 54 -45.12 1.11 8.89
C ALA A 54 -44.92 -0.37 8.55
N ALA A 55 -43.68 -0.76 8.26
CA ALA A 55 -43.12 -2.06 8.63
C ALA A 55 -41.60 -2.06 8.38
N ALA A 56 -40.81 -1.59 9.36
CA ALA A 56 -39.38 -1.86 9.37
C ALA A 56 -39.17 -3.33 9.80
N PRO A 57 -38.34 -4.12 9.10
CA PRO A 57 -37.90 -5.41 9.62
C PRO A 57 -37.02 -5.17 10.87
N ASP A 58 -37.52 -5.62 12.01
CA ASP A 58 -36.81 -5.70 13.28
C ASP A 58 -35.66 -6.71 13.16
N TYR A 59 -34.48 -6.22 12.76
CA TYR A 59 -33.25 -7.00 12.85
C TYR A 59 -32.86 -7.12 14.32
N GLY A 60 -33.30 -8.23 14.92
CA GLY A 60 -33.12 -8.62 16.30
C GLY A 60 -31.83 -8.10 16.94
N ARG A 61 -32.02 -7.16 17.86
CA ARG A 61 -30.99 -6.74 18.81
C ARG A 61 -30.52 -7.98 19.58
N PRO A 62 -29.22 -8.31 19.61
CA PRO A 62 -28.74 -9.40 20.45
C PRO A 62 -29.05 -9.05 21.91
N ARG A 63 -29.87 -9.91 22.54
CA ARG A 63 -30.16 -9.84 23.97
C ARG A 63 -28.84 -9.82 24.72
N LYS A 64 -28.59 -8.73 25.45
CA LYS A 64 -27.57 -8.66 26.50
C LYS A 64 -27.95 -9.67 27.58
N GLY A 65 -27.52 -10.92 27.40
CA GLY A 65 -27.48 -11.90 28.48
C GLY A 65 -26.52 -11.39 29.54
N GLY A 66 -27.07 -10.99 30.68
CA GLY A 66 -26.30 -10.61 31.85
C GLY A 66 -25.52 -11.81 32.37
N LEU A 67 -24.24 -11.89 31.99
CA LEU A 67 -23.25 -12.67 32.71
C LEU A 67 -22.95 -11.92 34.01
N LYS A 68 -23.53 -12.45 35.10
CA LYS A 68 -23.26 -12.03 36.46
C LYS A 68 -21.75 -12.02 36.69
N ALA A 69 -21.26 -10.90 37.20
CA ALA A 69 -19.89 -10.72 37.65
C ALA A 69 -19.54 -11.80 38.69
N ALA A 70 -18.70 -12.76 38.31
CA ALA A 70 -17.95 -13.56 39.26
C ALA A 70 -16.88 -12.65 39.88
N LYS A 71 -17.24 -12.12 41.05
CA LYS A 71 -16.40 -11.36 41.96
C LYS A 71 -15.31 -12.27 42.52
N TRP A 72 -14.19 -12.39 41.80
CA TRP A 72 -12.98 -12.99 42.34
C TRP A 72 -12.26 -11.96 43.22
N MET A 73 -12.63 -11.93 44.51
CA MET A 73 -11.79 -11.36 45.55
C MET A 73 -10.57 -12.27 45.70
N LYS A 74 -9.40 -11.79 45.28
CA LYS A 74 -8.12 -12.34 45.74
C LYS A 74 -7.69 -11.56 46.99
N PRO A 75 -7.44 -12.23 48.13
CA PRO A 75 -6.87 -11.58 49.30
C PRO A 75 -5.46 -11.07 48.96
N ARG A 76 -5.30 -9.76 49.07
CA ARG A 76 -4.02 -9.06 49.04
C ARG A 76 -3.36 -9.28 50.41
N LEU A 77 -2.63 -10.38 50.55
CA LEU A 77 -1.66 -10.53 51.63
C LEU A 77 -0.34 -9.90 51.17
N MET A 78 0.07 -8.91 51.95
CA MET A 78 1.32 -8.19 51.85
C MET A 78 2.47 -9.18 52.09
N ALA A 79 3.26 -9.44 51.05
CA ALA A 79 4.62 -9.90 51.20
C ALA A 79 5.50 -8.88 50.47
N GLU A 80 6.16 -8.08 51.27
CA GLU A 80 7.33 -7.31 50.87
C GLU A 80 8.42 -8.33 50.50
N GLU A 81 8.70 -8.45 49.21
CA GLU A 81 9.98 -8.96 48.74
C GLU A 81 10.55 -7.94 47.77
N GLU A 82 11.73 -7.47 48.10
CA GLU A 82 12.58 -6.56 47.35
C GLU A 82 12.70 -7.02 45.89
N SER A 83 11.87 -6.45 45.01
CA SER A 83 11.89 -6.77 43.60
C SER A 83 13.12 -6.14 42.96
N SER A 84 14.18 -6.93 42.93
CA SER A 84 15.36 -6.82 42.09
C SER A 84 15.10 -5.99 40.83
N SER A 85 15.60 -4.76 40.83
CA SER A 85 15.72 -3.84 39.70
C SER A 85 16.76 -4.31 38.67
N ARG A 86 16.84 -5.63 38.42
CA ARG A 86 17.42 -6.16 37.18
C ARG A 86 16.40 -5.95 36.08
N GLY A 87 16.26 -4.68 35.69
CA GLY A 87 15.57 -4.25 34.49
C GLY A 87 16.06 -5.12 33.34
N ARG A 88 15.22 -6.07 32.95
CA ARG A 88 15.45 -6.98 31.84
C ARG A 88 15.82 -6.12 30.63
N GLN A 89 17.12 -6.05 30.34
CA GLN A 89 17.63 -5.89 29.00
C GLN A 89 17.24 -7.14 28.20
N GLN A 90 15.94 -7.41 28.10
CA GLN A 90 15.39 -8.13 26.97
C GLN A 90 15.62 -7.19 25.80
N SER A 91 16.85 -7.25 25.28
CA SER A 91 17.18 -6.86 23.93
C SER A 91 16.27 -7.71 23.05
N ASP A 92 15.06 -7.20 22.83
CA ASP A 92 14.06 -7.63 21.88
C ASP A 92 14.80 -7.67 20.54
N THR A 93 15.45 -8.80 20.31
CA THR A 93 16.39 -9.03 19.23
C THR A 93 15.54 -9.31 18.02
N ARG A 94 14.93 -8.24 17.51
CA ARG A 94 14.24 -8.22 16.24
C ARG A 94 15.28 -8.60 15.19
N TRP A 95 15.28 -9.84 14.73
CA TRP A 95 16.35 -10.35 13.86
C TRP A 95 16.60 -9.46 12.63
N TRP A 96 15.57 -8.78 12.14
CA TRP A 96 15.65 -7.86 11.00
C TRP A 96 16.35 -6.53 11.31
N THR A 97 16.51 -6.14 12.57
CA THR A 97 17.26 -4.93 12.95
C THR A 97 18.77 -5.18 12.98
N LYS A 98 19.21 -6.44 13.03
CA LYS A 98 20.62 -6.86 13.05
C LYS A 98 21.24 -7.06 11.66
N LEU A 99 20.49 -6.79 10.60
CA LEU A 99 21.00 -6.88 9.23
C LEU A 99 22.14 -5.87 9.06
N GLN A 100 23.34 -6.38 8.77
CA GLN A 100 24.58 -5.59 8.64
C GLN A 100 24.54 -4.72 7.39
N GLU A 101 23.98 -5.25 6.31
CA GLU A 101 23.78 -4.53 5.06
C GLU A 101 22.55 -3.64 5.15
N GLN A 102 22.63 -2.46 4.52
CA GLN A 102 21.51 -1.54 4.37
C GLN A 102 20.50 -2.09 3.35
N LEU A 103 19.89 -3.23 3.66
CA LEU A 103 18.86 -3.81 2.82
C LEU A 103 17.67 -2.85 2.75
N LEU A 104 17.42 -2.32 1.56
CA LEU A 104 16.29 -1.43 1.29
C LEU A 104 15.10 -2.26 0.81
N CYS A 105 13.90 -1.86 1.22
CA CYS A 105 12.68 -2.37 0.62
C CYS A 105 12.61 -1.92 -0.84
N PRO A 106 12.50 -2.82 -1.83
CA PRO A 106 12.45 -2.45 -3.25
C PRO A 106 11.22 -1.61 -3.62
N LEU A 107 10.14 -1.65 -2.82
CA LEU A 107 8.91 -0.90 -3.09
C LEU A 107 8.89 0.51 -2.49
N SER A 108 9.47 0.67 -1.30
CA SER A 108 9.42 1.96 -0.57
C SER A 108 10.78 2.66 -0.52
N GLY A 109 11.87 2.01 -0.93
CA GLY A 109 13.24 2.49 -0.73
C GLY A 109 13.64 2.59 0.75
N PHE A 110 12.78 2.15 1.68
CA PHE A 110 13.00 2.35 3.11
C PHE A 110 13.87 1.21 3.69
N PRO A 111 14.85 1.51 4.56
CA PRO A 111 15.70 0.49 5.16
C PRO A 111 14.90 -0.50 6.02
N ILE A 112 15.03 -1.80 5.73
CA ILE A 112 14.30 -2.88 6.43
C ILE A 112 14.58 -2.88 7.93
N ARG A 113 15.82 -2.58 8.33
CA ARG A 113 16.23 -2.50 9.74
C ARG A 113 15.49 -1.42 10.54
N LEU A 114 14.89 -0.42 9.87
CA LEU A 114 14.18 0.69 10.51
C LEU A 114 12.65 0.47 10.55
N LEU A 115 12.15 -0.66 10.05
CA LEU A 115 10.73 -0.99 10.12
C LEU A 115 10.30 -1.25 11.58
N PRO A 116 9.15 -0.70 12.02
CA PRO A 116 8.67 -0.91 13.39
C PRO A 116 8.04 -2.31 13.59
N TYR A 117 7.86 -3.06 12.52
CA TYR A 117 7.30 -4.41 12.45
C TYR A 117 8.23 -5.32 11.61
N PRO A 118 8.11 -6.67 11.73
CA PRO A 118 8.92 -7.58 10.90
C PRO A 118 8.65 -7.35 9.41
N PRO A 119 9.65 -7.45 8.53
CA PRO A 119 9.42 -7.38 7.09
C PRO A 119 8.53 -8.53 6.60
N PHE A 120 7.76 -8.29 5.54
CA PHE A 120 7.01 -9.32 4.84
C PHE A 120 7.94 -10.10 3.90
N LYS A 121 7.83 -11.43 3.89
CA LYS A 121 8.62 -12.31 3.02
C LYS A 121 7.79 -12.69 1.81
N LEU A 122 8.10 -12.12 0.64
CA LEU A 122 7.45 -12.47 -0.61
C LEU A 122 8.33 -13.43 -1.42
N ARG A 123 7.78 -14.57 -1.86
CA ARG A 123 8.52 -15.51 -2.72
C ARG A 123 8.81 -14.88 -4.07
N VAL A 124 10.06 -14.98 -4.52
CA VAL A 124 10.47 -14.53 -5.88
C VAL A 124 9.75 -15.38 -6.93
N ASP A 125 9.74 -16.69 -6.73
CA ASP A 125 9.07 -17.68 -7.57
C ASP A 125 8.02 -18.43 -6.73
N CYS A 126 6.77 -18.46 -7.17
CA CYS A 126 5.68 -19.12 -6.46
C CYS A 126 5.83 -20.65 -6.41
N SER A 127 6.59 -21.23 -7.34
CA SER A 127 6.81 -22.68 -7.45
C SER A 127 7.91 -23.17 -6.50
N LYS A 128 8.70 -22.25 -5.93
CA LYS A 128 9.84 -22.59 -5.07
C LYS A 128 9.62 -22.07 -3.66
N PRO A 129 10.12 -22.77 -2.63
CA PRO A 129 10.07 -22.27 -1.25
C PRO A 129 11.02 -21.10 -1.01
N GLY A 130 11.90 -20.74 -1.96
CA GLY A 130 12.80 -19.60 -1.90
C GLY A 130 13.51 -19.39 -3.25
N PRO A 131 14.19 -18.26 -3.48
CA PRO A 131 14.46 -17.15 -2.55
C PRO A 131 13.25 -16.23 -2.27
N HIS A 132 13.38 -15.31 -1.30
CA HIS A 132 12.34 -14.33 -0.93
C HIS A 132 12.86 -12.89 -0.97
N PHE A 133 11.99 -11.96 -1.35
CA PHE A 133 12.15 -10.54 -1.08
C PHE A 133 11.69 -10.18 0.34
N LEU A 134 12.43 -9.29 0.99
CA LEU A 134 11.99 -8.65 2.24
C LEU A 134 11.36 -7.29 1.90
N LEU A 135 10.06 -7.19 2.15
CA LEU A 135 9.25 -6.02 1.79
C LEU A 135 8.69 -5.34 3.03
N ASP A 136 8.43 -4.04 2.93
CA ASP A 136 7.50 -3.35 3.81
C ASP A 136 6.08 -3.83 3.51
N GLY A 137 5.59 -4.79 4.30
CA GLY A 137 4.29 -5.42 4.09
C GLY A 137 3.12 -4.45 4.24
N LYS A 138 3.23 -3.43 5.10
CA LYS A 138 2.16 -2.42 5.25
C LYS A 138 2.08 -1.56 3.99
N PHE A 139 3.24 -1.12 3.49
CA PHE A 139 3.32 -0.32 2.27
C PHE A 139 2.79 -1.10 1.06
N LEU A 140 3.22 -2.37 0.90
CA LEU A 140 2.72 -3.25 -0.16
C LEU A 140 1.19 -3.40 -0.12
N ALA A 141 0.62 -3.69 1.05
CA ALA A 141 -0.82 -3.85 1.21
C ALA A 141 -1.59 -2.57 0.81
N MET A 142 -1.12 -1.41 1.27
CA MET A 142 -1.73 -0.13 0.92
C MET A 142 -1.62 0.18 -0.58
N LYS A 143 -0.47 -0.13 -1.19
CA LYS A 143 -0.24 0.07 -2.63
C LYS A 143 -1.17 -0.80 -3.47
N LEU A 144 -1.37 -2.07 -3.11
CA LEU A 144 -2.31 -2.96 -3.78
C LEU A 144 -3.76 -2.47 -3.73
N ILE A 145 -4.20 -1.93 -2.58
CA ILE A 145 -5.57 -1.43 -2.44
C ILE A 145 -5.77 -0.17 -3.31
N VAL A 146 -4.78 0.72 -3.37
CA VAL A 146 -4.88 1.99 -4.09
C VAL A 146 -4.66 1.83 -5.59
N ASP A 147 -3.60 1.13 -5.99
CA ASP A 147 -3.14 1.04 -7.38
C ASP A 147 -3.62 -0.24 -8.07
N GLY A 148 -4.11 -1.24 -7.31
CA GLY A 148 -4.48 -2.56 -7.85
C GLY A 148 -3.27 -3.45 -8.19
N ARG A 149 -2.05 -2.94 -8.09
CA ARG A 149 -0.79 -3.62 -8.48
C ARG A 149 0.31 -3.46 -7.43
N PRO A 150 1.24 -4.42 -7.30
CA PRO A 150 2.26 -4.40 -6.25
C PRO A 150 3.32 -3.31 -6.46
N GLY A 151 3.64 -2.96 -7.71
CA GLY A 151 4.69 -2.00 -8.07
C GLY A 151 5.66 -2.58 -9.11
N GLU A 152 6.53 -1.73 -9.65
CA GLU A 152 7.56 -2.14 -10.61
C GLU A 152 8.56 -3.11 -9.95
N GLY A 153 9.05 -4.07 -10.73
CA GLY A 153 10.02 -5.08 -10.27
C GLY A 153 9.44 -6.14 -9.32
N ILE A 154 8.15 -6.08 -8.97
CA ILE A 154 7.47 -7.11 -8.19
C ILE A 154 6.48 -7.85 -9.08
N ARG A 155 6.60 -9.19 -9.12
CA ARG A 155 5.65 -10.04 -9.84
C ARG A 155 4.22 -9.85 -9.34
N ASP A 156 3.25 -10.19 -10.17
CA ASP A 156 1.86 -10.25 -9.75
C ASP A 156 1.68 -11.23 -8.58
N LEU A 157 0.82 -10.82 -7.66
CA LEU A 157 0.55 -11.59 -6.46
C LEU A 157 -0.53 -12.62 -6.73
N GLU A 158 -0.20 -13.88 -6.46
CA GLU A 158 -1.19 -14.95 -6.50
C GLU A 158 -2.18 -14.82 -5.33
N THR A 159 -3.29 -15.55 -5.42
CA THR A 159 -4.24 -15.66 -4.31
C THR A 159 -3.55 -16.14 -3.03
N SER A 160 -2.59 -17.06 -3.14
CA SER A 160 -1.80 -17.56 -2.00
C SER A 160 -0.99 -16.45 -1.32
N ASP A 161 -0.36 -15.57 -2.11
CA ASP A 161 0.43 -14.46 -1.61
C ASP A 161 -0.45 -13.38 -0.96
N LEU A 162 -1.62 -13.08 -1.53
CA LEU A 162 -2.57 -12.14 -0.95
C LEU A 162 -3.11 -12.61 0.41
N LEU A 163 -3.44 -13.89 0.55
CA LEU A 163 -3.85 -14.47 1.83
C LEU A 163 -2.73 -14.37 2.87
N ALA A 164 -1.51 -14.73 2.47
CA ALA A 164 -0.34 -14.59 3.36
C ALA A 164 -0.09 -13.13 3.78
N LEU A 165 -0.35 -12.17 2.88
CA LEU A 165 -0.25 -10.75 3.17
C LEU A 165 -1.36 -10.28 4.14
N ASP A 166 -2.61 -10.68 3.94
CA ASP A 166 -3.72 -10.37 4.86
C ASP A 166 -3.47 -10.92 6.27
N ASP A 167 -3.02 -12.18 6.37
CA ASP A 167 -2.62 -12.81 7.63
C ASP A 167 -1.49 -12.05 8.30
N TYR A 168 -0.51 -11.60 7.52
CA TYR A 168 0.58 -10.77 8.01
C TYR A 168 0.09 -9.41 8.55
N ILE A 169 -0.80 -8.71 7.84
CA ILE A 169 -1.39 -7.43 8.28
C ILE A 169 -2.15 -7.61 9.59
N GLN A 170 -2.94 -8.68 9.69
CA GLN A 170 -3.68 -9.02 10.90
C GLN A 170 -2.74 -9.34 12.07
N ARG A 171 -1.78 -10.24 11.88
CA ARG A 171 -0.83 -10.68 12.91
C ARG A 171 0.00 -9.52 13.44
N CYS A 172 0.44 -8.62 12.56
CA CYS A 172 1.23 -7.45 12.92
C CYS A 172 0.38 -6.25 13.39
N LYS A 173 -0.96 -6.39 13.44
CA LYS A 173 -1.90 -5.34 13.86
C LYS A 173 -1.73 -4.03 13.09
N LEU A 174 -1.52 -4.13 11.77
CA LEU A 174 -1.18 -2.97 10.92
C LEU A 174 -2.40 -2.17 10.42
N GLY A 175 -3.59 -2.53 10.90
CA GLY A 175 -4.86 -1.85 10.61
C GLY A 175 -5.80 -2.69 9.74
N PRO A 176 -6.90 -2.08 9.24
CA PRO A 176 -7.90 -2.77 8.42
C PRO A 176 -7.54 -2.83 6.92
N PHE A 177 -6.28 -2.57 6.55
CA PHE A 177 -5.83 -2.44 5.16
C PHE A 177 -5.47 -3.81 4.57
N ARG A 178 -6.49 -4.65 4.35
CA ARG A 178 -6.35 -6.01 3.82
C ARG A 178 -6.64 -6.04 2.31
N PRO A 179 -5.64 -6.31 1.44
CA PRO A 179 -5.83 -6.43 0.01
C PRO A 179 -6.89 -7.47 -0.40
N GLY A 180 -7.07 -8.55 0.35
CA GLY A 180 -8.10 -9.55 0.03
C GLY A 180 -9.52 -8.97 0.07
N THR A 181 -9.80 -8.05 1.00
CA THR A 181 -11.09 -7.33 1.05
C THR A 181 -11.30 -6.44 -0.16
N ALA A 182 -10.26 -5.70 -0.60
CA ALA A 182 -10.36 -4.87 -1.79
C ALA A 182 -10.59 -5.72 -3.06
N ARG A 183 -9.90 -6.86 -3.17
CA ARG A 183 -10.09 -7.81 -4.28
C ARG A 183 -11.50 -8.42 -4.29
N ALA A 184 -12.05 -8.75 -3.11
CA ALA A 184 -13.43 -9.23 -3.01
C ALA A 184 -14.43 -8.18 -3.50
N LEU A 185 -14.28 -6.91 -3.08
CA LEU A 185 -15.12 -5.82 -3.58
C LEU A 185 -15.01 -5.64 -5.11
N GLN A 186 -13.81 -5.76 -5.68
CA GLN A 186 -13.63 -5.73 -7.14
C GLN A 186 -14.35 -6.89 -7.84
N GLN A 187 -14.31 -8.10 -7.27
CA GLN A 187 -15.04 -9.25 -7.79
C GLN A 187 -16.55 -9.07 -7.67
N GLU A 188 -17.05 -8.51 -6.56
CA GLU A 188 -18.46 -8.15 -6.39
C GLU A 188 -18.91 -7.16 -7.46
N ILE A 189 -18.13 -6.11 -7.73
CA ILE A 189 -18.43 -5.15 -8.81
C ILE A 189 -18.55 -5.85 -10.17
N ALA A 190 -17.62 -6.77 -10.47
CA ALA A 190 -17.59 -7.50 -11.75
C ALA A 190 -18.72 -8.53 -11.89
N THR A 191 -19.17 -9.12 -10.79
CA THR A 191 -20.16 -10.22 -10.78
C THR A 191 -21.55 -9.81 -10.27
N ALA A 192 -21.75 -8.53 -9.97
CA ALA A 192 -23.00 -8.01 -9.44
C ALA A 192 -24.17 -8.29 -10.39
N LYS A 193 -25.23 -8.91 -9.86
CA LYS A 193 -26.48 -9.18 -10.58
C LYS A 193 -27.39 -7.96 -10.67
N THR A 194 -27.27 -7.04 -9.71
CA THR A 194 -28.10 -5.85 -9.58
C THR A 194 -27.25 -4.60 -9.62
N GLU A 195 -27.80 -3.51 -10.17
CA GLU A 195 -27.11 -2.23 -10.20
C GLU A 195 -26.86 -1.67 -8.79
N SER A 196 -27.81 -1.88 -7.87
CA SER A 196 -27.68 -1.45 -6.48
C SER A 196 -26.50 -2.11 -5.76
N ASP A 197 -26.28 -3.41 -5.97
CA ASP A 197 -25.15 -4.11 -5.36
C ASP A 197 -23.82 -3.62 -5.94
N ARG A 198 -23.78 -3.37 -7.25
CA ARG A 198 -22.61 -2.81 -7.93
C ARG A 198 -22.25 -1.43 -7.38
N ILE A 199 -23.22 -0.52 -7.27
CA ILE A 199 -23.02 0.82 -6.71
C ILE A 199 -22.50 0.74 -5.28
N ARG A 200 -23.11 -0.09 -4.42
CA ARG A 200 -22.66 -0.30 -3.04
C ARG A 200 -21.20 -0.75 -2.99
N ALA A 201 -20.82 -1.76 -3.76
CA ALA A 201 -19.45 -2.28 -3.77
C ALA A 201 -18.43 -1.25 -4.29
N VAL A 202 -18.79 -0.45 -5.32
CA VAL A 202 -17.98 0.68 -5.80
C VAL A 202 -17.76 1.73 -4.71
N GLU A 203 -18.82 2.12 -4.00
CA GLU A 203 -18.72 3.10 -2.92
C GLU A 203 -17.84 2.62 -1.77
N GLU A 204 -17.99 1.35 -1.37
CA GLU A 204 -17.16 0.74 -0.32
C GLU A 204 -15.69 0.67 -0.72
N LEU A 205 -15.40 0.23 -1.96
CA LEU A 205 -14.03 0.18 -2.48
C LEU A 205 -13.41 1.59 -2.52
N LYS A 206 -14.15 2.58 -3.02
CA LYS A 206 -13.70 3.98 -3.08
C LYS A 206 -13.40 4.54 -1.68
N LYS A 207 -14.26 4.24 -0.71
CA LYS A 207 -14.07 4.62 0.70
C LYS A 207 -12.81 3.96 1.29
N MET A 208 -12.58 2.68 0.99
CA MET A 208 -11.38 1.95 1.42
C MET A 208 -10.12 2.56 0.80
N GLN A 209 -10.13 2.83 -0.50
CA GLN A 209 -9.03 3.47 -1.22
C GLN A 209 -8.71 4.85 -0.65
N GLN A 210 -9.72 5.68 -0.37
CA GLN A 210 -9.50 7.02 0.15
C GLN A 210 -8.82 6.98 1.53
N ARG A 211 -9.31 6.12 2.44
CA ARG A 211 -8.67 5.91 3.76
C ARG A 211 -7.23 5.44 3.62
N THR A 212 -7.01 4.51 2.69
CA THR A 212 -5.69 3.94 2.42
C THR A 212 -4.72 4.99 1.89
N LYS A 213 -5.15 5.86 0.95
CA LYS A 213 -4.34 6.98 0.45
C LYS A 213 -3.88 7.92 1.58
N THR A 214 -4.79 8.27 2.48
CA THR A 214 -4.47 9.12 3.64
C THR A 214 -3.43 8.45 4.54
N GLU A 215 -3.60 7.17 4.87
CA GLU A 215 -2.65 6.44 5.71
C GLU A 215 -1.30 6.20 5.03
N LEU A 216 -1.28 5.96 3.73
CA LEU A 216 -0.05 5.83 2.94
C LEU A 216 0.74 7.15 2.97
N GLY A 217 0.06 8.30 2.86
CA GLY A 217 0.68 9.61 3.02
C GLY A 217 1.31 9.80 4.41
N LYS A 218 0.65 9.35 5.48
CA LYS A 218 1.22 9.38 6.84
C LYS A 218 2.44 8.46 6.95
N LEU A 219 2.37 7.26 6.38
CA LEU A 219 3.46 6.29 6.42
C LEU A 219 4.71 6.84 5.74
N ARG A 220 4.58 7.48 4.57
CA ARG A 220 5.69 8.13 3.87
C ARG A 220 6.33 9.22 4.71
N ARG A 221 5.53 10.12 5.30
CA ARG A 221 6.05 11.18 6.21
C ARG A 221 6.83 10.60 7.39
N ILE A 222 6.36 9.49 7.97
CA ILE A 222 7.07 8.81 9.07
C ILE A 222 8.41 8.25 8.59
N GLN A 223 8.43 7.63 7.41
CA GLN A 223 9.65 7.09 6.80
C GLN A 223 10.66 8.21 6.51
N ASP A 224 10.22 9.31 5.89
CA ASP A 224 11.05 10.47 5.57
C ASP A 224 11.66 11.11 6.83
N ASN A 225 10.86 11.25 7.89
CA ASN A 225 11.33 11.77 9.17
C ASN A 225 12.42 10.87 9.77
N ARG A 226 12.24 9.54 9.75
CA ARG A 226 13.23 8.58 10.25
C ARG A 226 14.52 8.60 9.44
N LEU A 227 14.42 8.72 8.12
CA LEU A 227 15.59 8.86 7.25
C LEU A 227 16.34 10.16 7.53
N SER A 228 15.62 11.25 7.80
CA SER A 228 16.22 12.53 8.15
C SER A 228 16.97 12.47 9.50
N GLN A 229 16.38 11.80 10.50
CA GLN A 229 17.03 11.54 11.79
C GLN A 229 18.31 10.70 11.63
N LEU A 230 18.27 9.65 10.80
CA LEU A 230 19.47 8.85 10.53
C LEU A 230 20.60 9.69 9.91
N LYS A 231 20.26 10.60 8.99
CA LYS A 231 21.24 11.51 8.38
C LYS A 231 21.84 12.49 9.40
N THR A 232 21.05 12.99 10.36
CA THR A 232 21.58 13.86 11.42
C THR A 232 22.49 13.10 12.37
N ASP A 233 22.14 11.86 12.74
CA ASP A 233 22.93 11.05 13.66
C ASP A 233 24.30 10.69 13.07
N LEU A 234 24.34 10.36 11.78
CA LEU A 234 25.59 10.10 11.05
C LEU A 234 26.49 11.34 11.00
N LYS A 235 25.93 12.54 10.81
CA LYS A 235 26.70 13.80 10.84
C LYS A 235 27.30 14.07 12.22
N VAL A 236 26.53 13.85 13.28
CA VAL A 236 27.02 14.04 14.66
C VAL A 236 28.17 13.10 14.97
N HIS A 237 28.08 11.82 14.58
CA HIS A 237 29.16 10.85 14.79
C HIS A 237 30.42 11.20 13.99
N SER A 238 30.28 11.65 12.74
CA SER A 238 31.43 12.09 11.94
C SER A 238 32.17 13.31 12.53
N THR A 239 31.51 14.09 13.40
CA THR A 239 32.11 15.27 14.04
C THR A 239 32.90 14.91 15.30
N LEU A 240 32.46 13.88 16.04
CA LEU A 240 33.09 13.44 17.30
C LEU A 240 34.45 12.75 17.09
N ASP A 241 34.67 12.13 15.93
CA ASP A 241 35.97 11.52 15.60
C ASP A 241 37.06 12.56 15.31
N ARG A 242 36.71 13.85 15.17
CA ARG A 242 37.65 14.95 14.98
C ARG A 242 38.10 15.53 16.33
N LEU A 243 38.70 14.69 17.18
CA LEU A 243 39.25 15.14 18.46
C LEU A 243 40.33 16.23 18.24
N PRO A 244 40.21 17.41 18.87
CA PRO A 244 41.20 18.47 18.81
C PRO A 244 42.41 18.07 19.66
N GLY A 245 43.33 17.29 19.08
CA GLY A 245 44.50 16.79 19.82
C GLY A 245 45.61 16.19 18.98
N GLN A 246 45.36 15.78 17.73
CA GLN A 246 46.43 15.47 16.80
C GLN A 246 47.00 16.80 16.26
N LYS A 247 48.01 17.33 16.96
CA LYS A 247 48.99 18.22 16.35
C LYS A 247 49.45 17.53 15.08
N GLN A 248 49.14 18.15 13.94
CA GLN A 248 49.67 17.73 12.64
C GLN A 248 51.19 17.77 12.77
N HIS A 249 51.79 16.59 12.93
CA HIS A 249 53.21 16.43 12.63
C HIS A 249 53.25 16.49 11.11
N GLU A 250 53.58 17.67 10.60
CA GLU A 250 53.78 17.97 9.19
C GLU A 250 55.02 17.19 8.73
N VAL A 251 54.85 15.90 8.48
CA VAL A 251 55.88 15.07 7.86
C VAL A 251 55.78 15.33 6.37
N ASN A 252 56.69 16.20 5.94
CA ASN A 252 56.99 16.52 4.56
C ASN A 252 57.75 15.32 3.96
N GLU A 253 57.03 14.29 3.51
CA GLU A 253 57.61 13.21 2.70
C GLU A 253 57.04 13.29 1.28
N GLY A 254 57.95 13.60 0.37
CA GLY A 254 57.68 13.61 -1.05
C GLY A 254 57.59 12.21 -1.64
N GLN A 255 57.24 12.24 -2.93
CA GLN A 255 57.50 11.22 -3.95
C GLN A 255 56.65 9.93 -3.92
N SER A 256 55.72 9.95 -4.88
CA SER A 256 55.48 8.90 -5.88
C SER A 256 55.25 7.48 -5.39
N GLY A 257 53.98 7.09 -5.38
CA GLY A 257 53.57 5.70 -5.45
C GLY A 257 52.22 5.61 -6.13
N GLU A 258 52.21 5.12 -7.37
CA GLU A 258 51.03 4.76 -8.16
C GLU A 258 50.09 3.87 -7.33
N ASN A 259 48.95 4.42 -6.90
CA ASN A 259 47.88 3.61 -6.34
C ASN A 259 46.86 3.34 -7.43
N ALA A 260 46.85 2.08 -7.87
CA ALA A 260 45.88 1.52 -8.78
C ALA A 260 44.46 1.82 -8.28
N SER A 261 43.72 2.57 -9.09
CA SER A 261 42.27 2.69 -9.00
C SER A 261 41.67 1.30 -8.97
N VAL A 262 41.14 0.91 -7.82
CA VAL A 262 40.14 -0.17 -7.78
C VAL A 262 38.89 0.41 -8.44
N GLU A 263 38.78 0.18 -9.75
CA GLU A 263 37.56 0.36 -10.51
C GLU A 263 36.49 -0.53 -9.88
N TRP A 264 35.60 0.10 -9.12
CA TRP A 264 34.29 -0.50 -8.91
C TRP A 264 33.59 -0.54 -10.27
N PRO A 265 32.96 -1.67 -10.65
CA PRO A 265 32.21 -1.73 -11.89
C PRO A 265 31.17 -0.59 -11.87
N PRO A 266 31.05 0.18 -12.97
CA PRO A 266 30.11 1.29 -13.03
C PRO A 266 28.71 0.76 -12.72
N ALA A 267 27.98 1.50 -11.87
CA ALA A 267 26.58 1.26 -11.55
C ALA A 267 25.66 1.60 -12.75
N GLU A 268 26.05 1.19 -13.96
CA GLU A 268 25.30 1.39 -15.19
C GLU A 268 24.18 0.37 -15.39
N PHE A 269 23.99 -0.58 -14.47
CA PHE A 269 22.89 -1.55 -14.55
C PHE A 269 21.57 -1.09 -13.87
N LEU A 270 21.44 0.20 -13.51
CA LEU A 270 20.20 0.76 -12.94
C LEU A 270 19.83 2.16 -13.49
N LEU A 271 20.29 2.50 -14.69
CA LEU A 271 19.77 3.65 -15.45
C LEU A 271 19.26 3.19 -16.82
N GLU A 272 18.24 2.33 -16.82
CA GLU A 272 17.31 2.36 -17.95
C GLU A 272 16.40 3.58 -17.78
N GLU A 273 16.63 4.55 -18.67
CA GLU A 273 15.74 5.56 -19.23
C GLU A 273 14.73 6.29 -18.31
N PRO A 274 14.72 7.64 -18.28
CA PRO A 274 13.70 8.40 -17.57
C PRO A 274 12.29 8.09 -18.12
N PRO A 275 11.29 7.81 -17.25
CA PRO A 275 9.95 7.30 -17.62
C PRO A 275 9.06 8.27 -18.41
N HIS A 276 9.58 9.41 -18.85
CA HIS A 276 8.83 10.40 -19.61
C HIS A 276 8.92 10.23 -21.13
N ALA A 277 9.84 9.40 -21.65
CA ALA A 277 9.97 9.17 -23.11
C ALA A 277 9.08 8.04 -23.65
N PHE A 278 8.60 7.12 -22.80
CA PHE A 278 7.79 5.97 -23.24
C PHE A 278 6.33 6.37 -23.56
N LEU A 279 5.77 7.34 -22.82
CA LEU A 279 4.38 7.77 -23.01
C LEU A 279 4.13 8.50 -24.35
N ALA A 280 5.17 9.04 -25.00
CA ALA A 280 5.00 9.68 -26.30
C ALA A 280 4.96 8.66 -27.47
N ARG A 281 5.57 7.48 -27.32
CA ARG A 281 5.61 6.45 -28.39
C ARG A 281 4.40 5.52 -28.40
N GLU A 282 3.74 5.30 -27.27
CA GLU A 282 2.53 4.45 -27.20
C GLU A 282 1.27 5.15 -27.74
N LEU A 283 1.23 6.49 -27.71
CA LEU A 283 0.11 7.30 -28.22
C LEU A 283 0.08 7.45 -29.75
N GLU A 284 1.23 7.33 -30.44
CA GLU A 284 1.25 7.34 -31.92
C GLU A 284 0.88 5.99 -32.53
N LYS A 285 1.14 4.86 -31.85
CA LYS A 285 0.79 3.53 -32.38
C LYS A 285 -0.70 3.20 -32.26
N SER A 286 -1.39 3.74 -31.26
CA SER A 286 -2.83 3.48 -31.05
C SER A 286 -3.74 4.33 -31.95
N GLY A 287 -3.22 5.36 -32.63
CA GLY A 287 -3.97 6.18 -33.59
C GLY A 287 -4.06 5.61 -35.02
N ALA A 288 -3.20 4.65 -35.40
CA ALA A 288 -3.09 4.19 -36.78
C ALA A 288 -3.95 2.96 -37.12
N GLU A 289 -4.48 2.22 -36.14
CA GLU A 289 -5.12 0.92 -36.39
C GLU A 289 -6.66 0.97 -36.46
N VAL A 290 -7.30 2.12 -36.22
CA VAL A 290 -8.77 2.25 -36.22
C VAL A 290 -9.34 2.78 -37.55
N ALA A 291 -8.50 3.10 -38.55
CA ALA A 291 -8.96 3.63 -39.84
C ALA A 291 -9.26 2.55 -40.91
N GLY A 292 -9.03 1.27 -40.64
CA GLY A 292 -9.01 0.23 -41.69
C GLY A 292 -10.24 -0.67 -41.82
N ARG A 293 -11.30 -0.52 -41.03
CA ARG A 293 -12.30 -1.59 -40.88
C ARG A 293 -13.77 -1.15 -40.91
N PHE A 294 -14.13 -0.33 -41.89
CA PHE A 294 -15.54 -0.18 -42.31
C PHE A 294 -15.63 0.06 -43.82
N GLN A 295 -15.51 -1.02 -44.59
CA GLN A 295 -16.15 -1.18 -45.89
C GLN A 295 -16.62 -2.63 -46.00
N LEU A 296 -17.94 -2.84 -45.90
CA LEU A 296 -18.78 -3.83 -46.57
C LEU A 296 -20.22 -3.66 -46.09
#